data_AF-A0A1G8AMN0-F1
#
_entry.id   AF-A0A1G8AMN0-F1
#
_cell.length_a   1.000
_cell.length_b   1.000
_cell.length_c   1.000
_cell.angle_alpha   90.00
_cell.angle_beta   90.00
_cell.angle_gamma   90.00
#
_symmetry.space_group_name_H-M   'P 1'
#
loop_
_entity.id
_entity.type
_entity.pdbx_description
1 polymer ?
#
loop_
_entity_poly.entity_id
_entity_poly.type
_entity_poly.pdbx_seq_one_letter_code
_entity_poly.pdbx_strand_id
1 'polypeptide(L)'
;MVVAADATAQAAGARVGMALSKAQVLVRGLVVVDLDTKADADSLERLGLWMLQRVSPIVALDPPDGLVIDSTGADHLHGGEAALLETLLGRLTMSGVTARAAIADTWGAAHALSRFVAQPSFVAPFGHGEAILAPLPLEALRLPASMASDLRKLGFLTVGDVLAQPRAPLALRFGPELGRRINQAVGDIGEPIDPMRAEDLIEVRRPFAEPIGAPETIARYVGKLVVALCSELELRGLGARRLDLLCHRVDNTIEAVRVGMATPVRDIKRLTRLLCDKIETIAPGFGIEIMCLRATIVEPLDQHRSVSSLLEDTEPDISDLIDTLVNRVGDRAIYRFSPVASDVPERSVARIAALAPEIGGGWPSHWPRPTRLLLRPEPIETIALLPDNPPVSITWRGIRRRVKRADGPERVFGEWWKADIELSAVRDYFRIEDDTGERYWVFRAGDGENAETGSHKWFLHGVFG
;
A
#
# COMPACT_ATOMS: atom_id res chain seq x y z
N MET A 1 -34.88 -5.90 9.86
CA MET A 1 -34.32 -7.05 9.10
C MET A 1 -32.82 -6.96 9.21
N VAL A 2 -32.10 -8.07 9.28
CA VAL A 2 -30.63 -8.08 9.29
C VAL A 2 -30.12 -7.73 7.89
N VAL A 3 -29.34 -6.65 7.79
CA VAL A 3 -28.79 -6.14 6.52
C VAL A 3 -27.34 -6.56 6.31
N ALA A 4 -26.59 -6.72 7.40
CA ALA A 4 -25.23 -7.23 7.44
C ALA A 4 -25.04 -8.03 8.74
N ALA A 5 -24.08 -8.95 8.75
CA ALA A 5 -23.69 -9.72 9.93
C ALA A 5 -22.19 -10.02 9.86
N ASP A 6 -21.48 -9.92 10.97
CA ASP A 6 -20.06 -10.29 11.04
C ASP A 6 -19.87 -11.82 10.96
N ALA A 7 -18.62 -12.26 10.80
CA ALA A 7 -18.30 -13.68 10.67
C ALA A 7 -18.75 -14.52 11.89
N THR A 8 -18.68 -13.94 13.09
CA THR A 8 -19.06 -14.60 14.35
C THR A 8 -20.57 -14.82 14.42
N ALA A 9 -21.38 -13.81 14.10
CA ALA A 9 -22.83 -13.89 14.05
C ALA A 9 -23.30 -14.83 12.93
N GLN A 10 -22.63 -14.81 11.77
CA GLN A 10 -22.91 -15.75 10.68
C GLN A 10 -22.63 -17.20 11.09
N ALA A 11 -21.50 -17.47 11.75
CA ALA A 11 -21.16 -18.79 12.29
C ALA A 11 -22.18 -19.27 13.33
N ALA A 12 -22.77 -18.35 14.11
CA ALA A 12 -23.84 -18.62 15.06
C ALA A 12 -25.25 -18.75 14.42
N GLY A 13 -25.36 -18.59 13.09
CA GLY A 13 -26.59 -18.85 12.33
C GLY A 13 -27.39 -17.61 11.93
N ALA A 14 -26.92 -16.39 12.23
CA ALA A 14 -27.52 -15.18 11.69
C ALA A 14 -27.29 -15.11 10.16
N ARG A 15 -28.28 -14.63 9.41
CA ARG A 15 -28.18 -14.46 7.95
C ARG A 15 -28.73 -13.11 7.53
N VAL A 16 -28.12 -12.50 6.52
CA VAL A 16 -28.67 -11.32 5.83
C VAL A 16 -30.06 -11.64 5.27
N GLY A 17 -30.99 -10.68 5.37
CA GLY A 17 -32.40 -10.85 5.00
C GLY A 17 -33.28 -11.48 6.09
N MET A 18 -32.71 -11.95 7.20
CA MET A 18 -33.49 -12.53 8.30
C MET A 18 -34.21 -11.44 9.12
N ALA A 19 -35.40 -11.75 9.65
CA ALA A 19 -36.04 -10.88 10.66
C ALA A 19 -35.13 -10.72 11.89
N LEU A 20 -35.02 -9.49 12.42
CA LEU A 20 -34.14 -9.18 13.56
C LEU A 20 -34.48 -10.02 14.80
N SER A 21 -35.78 -10.16 15.09
CA SER A 21 -36.27 -10.98 16.19
C SER A 21 -35.82 -12.44 16.09
N LYS A 22 -35.77 -13.01 14.89
CA LYS A 22 -35.28 -14.37 14.66
C LYS A 22 -33.77 -14.46 14.90
N ALA A 23 -33.00 -13.47 14.47
CA ALA A 23 -31.55 -13.43 14.69
C ALA A 23 -31.20 -13.36 16.19
N GLN A 24 -31.93 -12.53 16.96
CA GLN A 24 -31.74 -12.41 18.42
C GLN A 24 -32.07 -13.70 19.18
N VAL A 25 -33.00 -14.51 18.67
CA VAL A 25 -33.32 -15.83 19.26
C VAL A 25 -32.22 -16.85 18.96
N LEU A 26 -31.65 -16.83 17.74
CA LEU A 26 -30.59 -17.75 17.34
C LEU A 26 -29.25 -17.44 18.02
N VAL A 27 -28.93 -16.15 18.19
CA VAL A 27 -27.64 -15.69 18.70
C VAL A 27 -27.85 -14.97 20.03
N ARG A 28 -27.51 -15.65 21.14
CA ARG A 28 -27.56 -15.03 22.48
C ARG A 28 -26.50 -13.93 22.58
N GLY A 29 -26.91 -12.77 23.11
CA GLY A 29 -26.01 -11.62 23.27
C GLY A 29 -25.70 -10.88 21.96
N LEU A 30 -26.52 -11.06 20.92
CA LEU A 30 -26.36 -10.37 19.65
C LEU A 30 -26.38 -8.85 19.85
N VAL A 31 -25.26 -8.19 19.55
CA VAL A 31 -25.17 -6.74 19.49
C VAL A 31 -25.82 -6.28 18.19
N VAL A 32 -26.81 -5.39 18.31
CA VAL A 32 -27.53 -4.82 17.17
C VAL A 32 -27.12 -3.38 17.02
N VAL A 33 -26.73 -3.01 15.80
CA VAL A 33 -26.39 -1.64 15.42
C VAL A 33 -27.33 -1.23 14.31
N ASP A 34 -27.91 -0.03 14.41
CA ASP A 34 -28.78 0.51 13.38
C ASP A 34 -27.97 0.87 12.14
N LEU A 35 -28.53 0.59 10.95
CA LEU A 35 -27.90 0.91 9.68
C LEU A 35 -27.92 2.42 9.45
N ASP A 36 -26.74 3.03 9.41
CA ASP A 36 -26.56 4.41 8.96
C ASP A 36 -25.90 4.43 7.57
N THR A 37 -26.74 4.44 6.53
CA THR A 37 -26.27 4.44 5.14
C THR A 37 -25.45 5.66 4.77
N LYS A 38 -25.65 6.78 5.48
CA LYS A 38 -24.88 8.00 5.22
C LYS A 38 -23.49 7.86 5.82
N ALA A 39 -23.38 7.41 7.06
CA ALA A 39 -22.10 7.16 7.69
C ALA A 39 -21.25 6.12 6.92
N ASP A 40 -21.88 5.09 6.36
CA ASP A 40 -21.21 4.09 5.51
C ASP A 40 -20.68 4.72 4.21
N ALA A 41 -21.51 5.54 3.53
CA ALA A 41 -21.10 6.24 2.32
C ALA A 41 -19.96 7.24 2.58
N ASP A 42 -20.05 8.04 3.64
CA ASP A 42 -19.01 8.99 4.06
C ASP A 42 -17.71 8.24 4.45
N SER A 43 -17.82 7.02 4.99
CA SER A 43 -16.67 6.16 5.30
C SER A 43 -16.01 5.61 4.04
N LEU A 44 -16.81 5.17 3.07
CA LEU A 44 -16.33 4.69 1.78
C LEU A 44 -15.65 5.82 0.99
N GLU A 45 -16.20 7.04 1.02
CA GLU A 45 -15.59 8.20 0.38
C GLU A 45 -14.23 8.54 0.99
N ARG A 46 -14.12 8.58 2.33
CA ARG A 46 -12.84 8.77 3.03
C ARG A 46 -11.82 7.70 2.66
N LEU A 47 -12.26 6.45 2.52
CA LEU A 47 -11.38 5.37 2.08
C LEU A 47 -10.93 5.57 0.63
N GLY A 48 -11.83 5.95 -0.26
CA GLY A 48 -11.54 6.29 -1.65
C GLY A 48 -10.51 7.42 -1.76
N LEU A 49 -10.66 8.49 -0.98
CA LEU A 49 -9.69 9.59 -0.91
C LEU A 49 -8.32 9.13 -0.41
N TRP A 50 -8.28 8.25 0.60
CA TRP A 50 -7.02 7.69 1.09
C TRP A 50 -6.32 6.85 0.02
N MET A 51 -7.07 6.05 -0.75
CA MET A 51 -6.54 5.27 -1.88
C MET A 51 -6.06 6.18 -3.00
N LEU A 52 -6.84 7.22 -3.34
CA LEU A 52 -6.47 8.23 -4.34
C LEU A 52 -5.13 8.86 -3.96
N GLN A 53 -4.97 9.29 -2.71
CA GLN A 53 -3.75 9.95 -2.26
C GLN A 53 -2.53 9.02 -2.24
N ARG A 54 -2.69 7.74 -1.89
CA ARG A 54 -1.55 6.86 -1.55
C ARG A 54 -1.26 5.72 -2.53
N VAL A 55 -2.21 5.37 -3.38
CA VAL A 55 -2.14 4.16 -4.21
C VAL A 55 -2.12 4.52 -5.68
N SER A 56 -3.22 5.07 -6.20
CA SER A 56 -3.37 5.39 -7.62
C SER A 56 -4.05 6.74 -7.83
N PRO A 57 -3.72 7.48 -8.89
CA PRO A 57 -4.45 8.70 -9.28
C PRO A 57 -5.85 8.43 -9.88
N ILE A 58 -6.15 7.19 -10.26
CA ILE A 58 -7.45 6.79 -10.83
C ILE A 58 -8.13 5.84 -9.83
N VAL A 59 -9.02 6.41 -9.03
CA VAL A 59 -9.83 5.70 -8.02
C VAL A 59 -11.26 6.17 -8.14
N ALA A 60 -12.22 5.24 -8.17
CA ALA A 60 -13.65 5.55 -8.12
C ALA A 60 -14.36 4.73 -7.04
N LEU A 61 -15.47 5.27 -6.55
CA LEU A 61 -16.37 4.55 -5.66
C LEU A 61 -17.17 3.50 -6.45
N ASP A 62 -17.36 2.32 -5.87
CA ASP A 62 -18.26 1.27 -6.35
C ASP A 62 -19.28 0.95 -5.24
N PRO A 63 -20.26 1.85 -5.00
CA PRO A 63 -21.20 1.72 -3.89
C PRO A 63 -21.99 0.40 -3.92
N PRO A 64 -22.42 -0.10 -2.75
CA PRO A 64 -22.37 0.55 -1.44
C PRO A 64 -21.07 0.31 -0.65
N ASP A 65 -20.22 -0.62 -1.08
CA ASP A 65 -19.15 -1.19 -0.25
C ASP A 65 -17.84 -1.50 -1.03
N GLY A 66 -17.68 -0.94 -2.22
CA GLY A 66 -16.54 -1.20 -3.10
C GLY A 66 -15.77 0.05 -3.51
N LEU A 67 -14.52 -0.17 -3.91
CA LEU A 67 -13.67 0.80 -4.61
C LEU A 67 -13.12 0.14 -5.86
N VAL A 68 -12.98 0.91 -6.93
CA VAL A 68 -12.20 0.52 -8.10
C VAL A 68 -10.95 1.38 -8.16
N ILE A 69 -9.82 0.74 -8.42
CA ILE A 69 -8.50 1.36 -8.48
C ILE A 69 -7.87 0.89 -9.78
N ASP A 70 -7.48 1.81 -10.64
CA ASP A 70 -6.61 1.48 -11.75
C ASP A 70 -5.18 1.33 -11.22
N SER A 71 -4.62 0.11 -11.27
CA SER A 71 -3.27 -0.16 -10.80
C SER A 71 -2.19 0.00 -11.88
N THR A 72 -2.56 0.43 -13.09
CA THR A 72 -1.63 0.57 -14.22
C THR A 72 -0.46 1.48 -13.83
N GLY A 73 0.76 0.96 -13.94
CA GLY A 73 1.97 1.70 -13.59
C GLY A 73 2.19 1.93 -12.08
N ALA A 74 1.34 1.40 -11.21
CA ALA A 74 1.56 1.43 -9.76
C ALA A 74 2.16 0.10 -9.24
N ASP A 75 1.76 -1.02 -9.82
CA ASP A 75 2.13 -2.39 -9.45
C ASP A 75 3.64 -2.67 -9.31
N HIS A 76 4.47 -2.23 -10.27
CA HIS A 76 5.91 -2.46 -10.26
C HIS A 76 6.62 -1.81 -9.06
N LEU A 77 6.12 -0.68 -8.57
CA LEU A 77 6.64 0.02 -7.39
C LEU A 77 6.38 -0.77 -6.09
N HIS A 78 5.44 -1.72 -6.14
CA HIS A 78 5.07 -2.58 -5.03
C HIS A 78 5.68 -3.99 -5.13
N GLY A 79 6.44 -4.29 -6.18
CA GLY A 79 6.99 -5.63 -6.43
C GLY A 79 6.03 -6.56 -7.19
N GLY A 80 5.05 -6.00 -7.88
CA GLY A 80 4.04 -6.71 -8.68
C GLY A 80 2.63 -6.68 -8.08
N GLU A 81 1.65 -7.13 -8.85
CA GLU A 81 0.22 -7.10 -8.52
C GLU A 81 -0.13 -7.80 -7.19
N ALA A 82 0.45 -8.99 -6.96
CA ALA A 82 0.21 -9.74 -5.73
C ALA A 82 0.72 -9.00 -4.48
N ALA A 83 1.94 -8.45 -4.56
CA ALA A 83 2.54 -7.69 -3.46
C ALA A 83 1.82 -6.36 -3.20
N LEU A 84 1.28 -5.73 -4.24
CA LEU A 84 0.38 -4.59 -4.12
C LEU A 84 -0.87 -4.96 -3.32
N LEU A 85 -1.58 -6.02 -3.70
CA LEU A 85 -2.79 -6.47 -2.99
C LEU A 85 -2.51 -6.82 -1.53
N GLU A 86 -1.46 -7.59 -1.26
CA GLU A 86 -1.07 -7.94 0.12
C GLU A 86 -0.77 -6.69 0.96
N THR A 87 -0.03 -5.74 0.40
CA THR A 87 0.29 -4.48 1.08
C THR A 87 -0.98 -3.67 1.37
N LEU A 88 -1.91 -3.59 0.42
CA LEU A 88 -3.17 -2.86 0.57
C LEU A 88 -4.07 -3.50 1.63
N LEU A 89 -4.29 -4.82 1.54
CA LEU A 89 -5.11 -5.57 2.50
C LEU A 89 -4.51 -5.53 3.91
N GLY A 90 -3.18 -5.63 4.03
CA GLY A 90 -2.49 -5.49 5.31
C GLY A 90 -2.71 -4.11 5.94
N ARG A 91 -2.64 -3.03 5.15
CA ARG A 91 -2.93 -1.67 5.64
C ARG A 91 -4.38 -1.49 6.06
N LEU A 92 -5.32 -2.00 5.26
CA LEU A 92 -6.75 -1.96 5.59
C LEU A 92 -7.04 -2.69 6.90
N THR A 93 -6.46 -3.88 7.07
CA THR A 93 -6.60 -4.68 8.29
C THR A 93 -6.05 -3.94 9.51
N MET A 94 -4.88 -3.29 9.40
CA MET A 94 -4.32 -2.47 10.49
C MET A 94 -5.20 -1.25 10.82
N SER A 95 -5.96 -0.73 9.85
CA SER A 95 -6.97 0.32 10.09
C SER A 95 -8.32 -0.20 10.58
N GLY A 96 -8.45 -1.50 10.85
CA GLY A 96 -9.69 -2.13 11.32
C GLY A 96 -10.72 -2.42 10.22
N VAL A 97 -10.33 -2.32 8.95
CA VAL A 97 -11.20 -2.58 7.79
C VAL A 97 -10.85 -3.94 7.20
N THR A 98 -11.81 -4.87 7.23
CA THR A 98 -11.68 -6.15 6.51
C THR A 98 -12.13 -5.96 5.07
N ALA A 99 -11.27 -6.30 4.11
CA ALA A 99 -11.56 -6.15 2.70
C ALA A 99 -11.20 -7.41 1.91
N ARG A 100 -11.86 -7.57 0.75
CA ARG A 100 -11.50 -8.54 -0.28
C ARG A 100 -11.12 -7.75 -1.53
N ALA A 101 -10.10 -8.20 -2.24
CA ALA A 101 -9.60 -7.47 -3.39
C ALA A 101 -9.25 -8.43 -4.53
N ALA A 102 -9.49 -7.99 -5.76
CA ALA A 102 -9.05 -8.72 -6.94
C ALA A 102 -8.46 -7.77 -7.98
N ILE A 103 -7.45 -8.26 -8.71
CA ILE A 103 -6.88 -7.60 -9.89
C ILE A 103 -7.29 -8.41 -11.12
N ALA A 104 -7.73 -7.70 -12.16
CA ALA A 104 -8.11 -8.25 -13.45
C ALA A 104 -7.99 -7.17 -14.53
N ASP A 105 -8.05 -7.58 -15.80
CA ASP A 105 -7.86 -6.69 -16.95
C ASP A 105 -9.00 -5.66 -17.11
N THR A 106 -10.16 -5.91 -16.47
CA THR A 106 -11.33 -5.04 -16.55
C THR A 106 -11.93 -4.77 -15.17
N TRP A 107 -12.58 -3.62 -15.00
CA TRP A 107 -13.35 -3.31 -13.80
C TRP A 107 -14.46 -4.35 -13.57
N GLY A 108 -15.18 -4.78 -14.63
CA GLY A 108 -16.21 -5.80 -14.49
C GLY A 108 -15.70 -7.13 -13.95
N ALA A 109 -14.56 -7.62 -14.45
CA ALA A 109 -13.95 -8.83 -13.93
C ALA A 109 -13.42 -8.64 -12.50
N ALA A 110 -12.73 -7.54 -12.21
CA ALA A 110 -12.21 -7.25 -10.87
C ALA A 110 -13.34 -7.14 -9.83
N HIS A 111 -14.46 -6.52 -10.18
CA HIS A 111 -15.66 -6.44 -9.35
C HIS A 111 -16.23 -7.84 -9.07
N ALA A 112 -16.38 -8.67 -10.10
CA ALA A 112 -16.89 -10.03 -9.99
C ALA A 112 -15.98 -10.90 -9.11
N LEU A 113 -14.67 -10.89 -9.37
CA LEU A 113 -13.70 -11.73 -8.68
C LEU A 113 -13.51 -11.32 -7.22
N SER A 114 -13.49 -10.03 -6.92
CA SER A 114 -13.35 -9.54 -5.53
C SER A 114 -14.53 -9.98 -4.64
N ARG A 115 -15.75 -10.01 -5.18
CA ARG A 115 -16.97 -10.39 -4.45
C ARG A 115 -17.21 -11.89 -4.38
N PHE A 116 -16.94 -12.62 -5.45
CA PHE A 116 -17.35 -14.03 -5.56
C PHE A 116 -16.19 -15.03 -5.46
N VAL A 117 -14.93 -14.62 -5.62
CA VAL A 117 -13.77 -15.54 -5.66
C VAL A 117 -12.73 -15.25 -4.58
N ALA A 118 -12.30 -13.99 -4.42
CA ALA A 118 -11.13 -13.62 -3.60
C ALA A 118 -11.23 -14.06 -2.14
N GLN A 119 -10.20 -14.69 -1.57
CA GLN A 119 -10.17 -15.06 -0.15
C GLN A 119 -8.74 -14.94 0.42
N PRO A 120 -8.32 -13.78 0.94
CA PRO A 120 -8.93 -12.45 0.82
C PRO A 120 -8.55 -11.73 -0.49
N SER A 121 -7.55 -12.23 -1.23
CA SER A 121 -7.08 -11.66 -2.49
C SER A 121 -7.25 -12.64 -3.66
N PHE A 122 -7.27 -12.12 -4.88
CA PHE A 122 -7.20 -12.90 -6.12
C PHE A 122 -6.55 -12.09 -7.23
N VAL A 123 -5.59 -12.65 -7.96
CA VAL A 123 -5.00 -12.02 -9.14
C VAL A 123 -5.38 -12.88 -10.35
N ALA A 124 -6.17 -12.33 -11.25
CA ALA A 124 -6.51 -13.01 -12.48
C ALA A 124 -5.28 -13.07 -13.40
N PRO A 125 -5.08 -14.17 -14.14
CA PRO A 125 -4.07 -14.20 -15.20
C PRO A 125 -4.34 -13.11 -16.24
N PHE A 126 -3.29 -12.51 -16.77
CA PHE A 126 -3.41 -11.58 -17.90
C PHE A 126 -4.10 -12.28 -19.09
N GLY A 127 -5.09 -11.62 -19.68
CA GLY A 127 -5.89 -12.17 -20.77
C GLY A 127 -6.78 -13.34 -20.35
N HIS A 128 -7.24 -13.38 -19.09
CA HIS A 128 -8.03 -14.49 -18.53
C HIS A 128 -9.27 -14.88 -19.36
N GLY A 129 -9.80 -13.94 -20.16
CA GLY A 129 -10.99 -14.15 -21.00
C GLY A 129 -12.25 -14.45 -20.19
N GLU A 130 -13.26 -15.00 -20.86
CA GLU A 130 -14.58 -15.23 -20.26
C GLU A 130 -14.64 -16.42 -19.29
N ALA A 131 -13.69 -17.35 -19.37
CA ALA A 131 -13.72 -18.62 -18.63
C ALA A 131 -13.70 -18.42 -17.11
N ILE A 132 -12.99 -17.39 -16.62
CA ILE A 132 -12.91 -17.08 -15.19
C ILE A 132 -14.23 -16.54 -14.63
N LEU A 133 -15.06 -15.96 -15.49
CA LEU A 133 -16.35 -15.38 -15.14
C LEU A 133 -17.49 -16.38 -15.29
N ALA A 134 -17.36 -17.35 -16.19
CA ALA A 134 -18.39 -18.35 -16.49
C ALA A 134 -19.02 -19.03 -15.24
N PRO A 135 -18.27 -19.48 -14.22
CA PRO A 135 -18.87 -20.15 -13.05
C PRO A 135 -19.54 -19.20 -12.06
N LEU A 136 -19.41 -17.88 -12.25
CA LEU A 136 -19.92 -16.88 -11.32
C LEU A 136 -21.44 -16.71 -11.44
N PRO A 137 -22.12 -16.29 -10.36
CA PRO A 137 -23.56 -16.04 -10.42
C PRO A 137 -23.87 -14.75 -11.20
N LEU A 138 -25.12 -14.57 -11.63
CA LEU A 138 -25.54 -13.43 -12.46
C LEU A 138 -25.31 -12.06 -11.80
N GLU A 139 -25.31 -12.00 -10.46
CA GLU A 139 -25.03 -10.80 -9.67
C GLU A 139 -23.63 -10.26 -9.92
N ALA A 140 -22.68 -11.11 -10.34
CA ALA A 140 -21.32 -10.72 -10.69
C ALA A 140 -21.26 -9.73 -11.87
N LEU A 141 -22.30 -9.69 -12.73
CA LEU A 141 -22.40 -8.78 -13.86
C LEU A 141 -22.97 -7.40 -13.50
N ARG A 142 -23.23 -7.10 -12.21
CA ARG A 142 -23.83 -5.83 -11.75
C ARG A 142 -25.16 -5.52 -12.43
N LEU A 143 -25.96 -6.56 -12.70
CA LEU A 143 -27.28 -6.41 -13.31
C LEU A 143 -28.28 -5.89 -12.29
N PRO A 144 -29.32 -5.15 -12.72
CA PRO A 144 -30.45 -4.82 -11.85
C PRO A 144 -31.05 -6.09 -11.23
N ALA A 145 -31.40 -6.03 -9.95
CA ALA A 145 -31.90 -7.21 -9.21
C ALA A 145 -33.15 -7.86 -9.88
N SER A 146 -34.01 -7.04 -10.48
CA SER A 146 -35.16 -7.52 -11.27
C SER A 146 -34.71 -8.34 -12.48
N MET A 147 -33.72 -7.85 -13.24
CA MET A 147 -33.19 -8.52 -14.42
C MET A 147 -32.51 -9.85 -14.07
N ALA A 148 -31.68 -9.88 -13.02
CA ALA A 148 -31.07 -11.11 -12.53
C ALA A 148 -32.14 -12.13 -12.07
N SER A 149 -33.21 -11.67 -11.42
CA SER A 149 -34.32 -12.53 -11.04
C SER A 149 -35.08 -13.09 -12.23
N ASP A 150 -35.30 -12.30 -13.28
CA ASP A 150 -36.03 -12.76 -14.47
C ASP A 150 -35.20 -13.71 -15.32
N LEU A 151 -33.88 -13.51 -15.41
CA LEU A 151 -32.95 -14.46 -16.00
C LEU A 151 -32.98 -15.81 -15.24
N ARG A 152 -32.99 -15.79 -13.90
CA ARG A 152 -33.15 -17.01 -13.08
C ARG A 152 -34.45 -17.75 -13.34
N LYS A 153 -35.57 -17.05 -13.54
CA LYS A 153 -36.86 -17.69 -13.90
C LYS A 153 -36.82 -18.40 -15.26
N LEU A 154 -35.90 -18.00 -16.15
CA LEU A 154 -35.69 -18.64 -17.45
C LEU A 154 -34.65 -19.76 -17.43
N GLY A 155 -34.08 -20.06 -16.27
CA GLY A 155 -33.12 -21.14 -16.09
C GLY A 155 -31.65 -20.71 -16.22
N PHE A 156 -31.35 -19.42 -16.36
CA PHE A 156 -29.96 -18.93 -16.30
C PHE A 156 -29.54 -18.80 -14.84
N LEU A 157 -28.50 -19.53 -14.43
CA LEU A 157 -28.00 -19.53 -13.06
C LEU A 157 -26.64 -18.84 -12.95
N THR A 158 -25.83 -18.94 -14.00
CA THR A 158 -24.45 -18.48 -14.05
C THR A 158 -24.23 -17.52 -15.21
N VAL A 159 -23.12 -16.78 -15.15
CA VAL A 159 -22.65 -15.92 -16.25
C VAL A 159 -22.37 -16.76 -17.50
N GLY A 160 -21.83 -17.98 -17.34
CA GLY A 160 -21.58 -18.92 -18.43
C GLY A 160 -22.84 -19.29 -19.21
N ASP A 161 -23.98 -19.46 -18.50
CA ASP A 161 -25.25 -19.81 -19.16
C ASP A 161 -25.70 -18.70 -20.12
N VAL A 162 -25.45 -17.43 -19.75
CA VAL A 162 -25.79 -16.26 -20.56
C VAL A 162 -24.78 -16.04 -21.68
N LEU A 163 -23.49 -16.23 -21.42
CA LEU A 163 -22.41 -16.16 -22.41
C LEU A 163 -22.63 -17.14 -23.56
N ALA A 164 -23.13 -18.34 -23.26
CA ALA A 164 -23.42 -19.38 -24.25
C ALA A 164 -24.61 -19.06 -25.17
N GLN A 165 -25.42 -18.03 -24.88
CA GLN A 165 -26.59 -17.69 -25.69
C GLN A 165 -26.28 -16.68 -26.80
N PRO A 166 -27.01 -16.75 -27.93
CA PRO A 166 -26.98 -15.68 -28.92
C PRO A 166 -27.39 -14.33 -28.33
N ARG A 167 -26.67 -13.26 -28.70
CA ARG A 167 -26.87 -11.92 -28.12
C ARG A 167 -28.18 -11.25 -28.56
N ALA A 168 -28.62 -11.47 -29.80
CA ALA A 168 -29.78 -10.78 -30.36
C ALA A 168 -31.11 -11.09 -29.62
N PRO A 169 -31.46 -12.35 -29.32
CA PRO A 169 -32.66 -12.65 -28.53
C PRO A 169 -32.63 -12.07 -27.10
N LEU A 170 -31.45 -12.09 -26.47
CA LEU A 170 -31.27 -11.52 -25.13
C LEU A 170 -31.47 -10.00 -25.15
N ALA A 171 -30.90 -9.31 -26.14
CA ALA A 171 -31.07 -7.87 -26.29
C ALA A 171 -32.53 -7.47 -26.58
N LEU A 172 -33.25 -8.26 -27.38
CA LEU A 172 -34.68 -8.01 -27.66
C LEU A 172 -35.54 -8.08 -26.39
N ARG A 173 -35.21 -9.00 -25.47
CA ARG A 173 -36.01 -9.28 -24.27
C ARG A 173 -35.61 -8.44 -23.07
N PHE A 174 -34.31 -8.23 -22.85
CA PHE A 174 -33.76 -7.58 -21.66
C PHE A 174 -33.17 -6.19 -21.94
N GLY A 175 -33.20 -5.75 -23.20
CA GLY A 175 -32.58 -4.51 -23.63
C GLY A 175 -31.06 -4.63 -23.77
N PRO A 176 -30.38 -3.51 -24.10
CA PRO A 176 -28.95 -3.50 -24.39
C PRO A 176 -28.07 -3.66 -23.14
N GLU A 177 -28.60 -3.43 -21.94
CA GLU A 177 -27.81 -3.38 -20.70
C GLU A 177 -27.11 -4.70 -20.37
N LEU A 178 -27.81 -5.83 -20.55
CA LEU A 178 -27.23 -7.16 -20.30
C LEU A 178 -26.00 -7.40 -21.20
N GLY A 179 -26.14 -7.09 -22.49
CA GLY A 179 -25.03 -7.19 -23.44
C GLY A 179 -23.87 -6.26 -23.07
N ARG A 180 -24.17 -5.01 -22.72
CA ARG A 180 -23.18 -4.03 -22.27
C ARG A 180 -22.37 -4.53 -21.07
N ARG A 181 -23.03 -5.00 -20.02
CA ARG A 181 -22.37 -5.50 -18.79
C ARG A 181 -21.50 -6.72 -19.04
N ILE A 182 -21.93 -7.62 -19.91
CA ILE A 182 -21.12 -8.78 -20.27
C ILE A 182 -19.88 -8.35 -21.06
N ASN A 183 -20.04 -7.49 -22.06
CA ASN A 183 -18.92 -7.02 -22.88
C ASN A 183 -17.90 -6.23 -22.04
N GLN A 184 -18.36 -5.47 -21.04
CA GLN A 184 -17.50 -4.79 -20.08
C GLN A 184 -16.74 -5.77 -19.17
N ALA A 185 -17.40 -6.82 -18.70
CA ALA A 185 -16.77 -7.81 -17.84
C ALA A 185 -15.72 -8.65 -18.58
N VAL A 186 -16.01 -9.04 -19.83
CA VAL A 186 -15.09 -9.84 -20.67
C VAL A 186 -13.97 -8.98 -21.26
N GLY A 187 -14.19 -7.67 -21.45
CA GLY A 187 -13.18 -6.75 -21.98
C GLY A 187 -13.33 -6.41 -23.47
N ASP A 188 -14.43 -6.80 -24.10
CA ASP A 188 -14.75 -6.41 -25.48
C ASP A 188 -15.04 -4.90 -25.60
N ILE A 189 -15.56 -4.30 -24.52
CA ILE A 189 -15.84 -2.86 -24.43
C ILE A 189 -15.23 -2.33 -23.15
N GLY A 190 -14.47 -1.24 -23.24
CA GLY A 190 -13.91 -0.55 -22.06
C GLY A 190 -14.99 0.03 -21.16
N GLU A 191 -14.81 -0.11 -19.85
CA GLU A 191 -15.60 0.58 -18.83
C GLU A 191 -14.72 1.69 -18.21
N PRO A 192 -14.95 2.96 -18.55
CA PRO A 192 -14.12 4.04 -18.04
C PRO A 192 -14.32 4.21 -16.54
N ILE A 193 -13.22 4.40 -15.81
CA ILE A 193 -13.21 4.74 -14.39
C ILE A 193 -13.17 6.26 -14.30
N ASP A 194 -14.25 6.90 -13.83
CA ASP A 194 -14.25 8.34 -13.56
C ASP A 194 -13.61 8.61 -12.18
N PRO A 195 -12.41 9.22 -12.11
CA PRO A 195 -11.71 9.36 -10.85
C PRO A 195 -12.44 10.32 -9.90
N MET A 196 -12.49 9.94 -8.62
CA MET A 196 -12.99 10.78 -7.55
C MET A 196 -12.29 12.15 -7.54
N ARG A 197 -13.03 13.18 -7.12
CA ARG A 197 -12.52 14.53 -6.93
C ARG A 197 -12.83 14.96 -5.51
N ALA A 198 -11.80 15.30 -4.75
CA ALA A 198 -11.97 15.94 -3.45
C ALA A 198 -12.31 17.43 -3.67
N GLU A 199 -13.16 18.01 -2.83
CA GLU A 199 -13.55 19.42 -2.95
C GLU A 199 -12.38 20.40 -2.75
N ASP A 200 -11.39 20.01 -1.95
CA ASP A 200 -10.20 20.79 -1.63
C ASP A 200 -9.04 20.58 -2.61
N LEU A 201 -9.20 19.67 -3.58
CA LEU A 201 -8.17 19.35 -4.55
C LEU A 201 -7.86 20.54 -5.47
N ILE A 202 -6.59 20.96 -5.47
CA ILE A 202 -6.12 22.01 -6.37
C ILE A 202 -5.86 21.40 -7.74
N GLU A 203 -6.67 21.78 -8.72
CA GLU A 203 -6.67 21.21 -10.06
C GLU A 203 -6.65 22.31 -11.13
N VAL A 204 -5.83 22.13 -12.16
CA VAL A 204 -5.86 22.95 -13.38
C VAL A 204 -6.06 22.05 -14.60
N ARG A 205 -6.91 22.50 -15.52
CA ARG A 205 -7.32 21.71 -16.69
C ARG A 205 -7.04 22.47 -17.97
N ARG A 206 -6.63 21.74 -19.01
CA ARG A 206 -6.46 22.25 -20.37
C ARG A 206 -7.15 21.34 -21.38
N PRO A 207 -8.33 21.74 -21.90
CA PRO A 207 -8.91 21.10 -23.07
C PRO A 207 -8.17 21.53 -24.35
N PHE A 208 -8.14 20.66 -25.34
CA PHE A 208 -7.58 20.89 -26.67
C PHE A 208 -8.67 20.86 -27.73
N ALA A 209 -8.57 21.76 -28.72
CA ALA A 209 -9.48 21.75 -29.87
C ALA A 209 -9.19 20.58 -30.81
N GLU A 210 -7.91 20.19 -30.92
CA GLU A 210 -7.46 19.03 -31.67
C GLU A 210 -6.67 18.11 -30.72
N PRO A 211 -6.91 16.78 -30.75
CA PRO A 211 -6.18 15.85 -29.91
C PRO A 211 -4.67 15.90 -30.13
N ILE A 212 -3.90 15.92 -29.05
CA ILE A 212 -2.43 15.95 -29.10
C ILE A 212 -1.83 14.58 -28.81
N GLY A 213 -0.69 14.25 -29.43
CA GLY A 213 0.05 13.02 -29.13
C GLY A 213 1.57 13.15 -29.14
N ALA A 214 2.11 14.24 -29.70
CA ALA A 214 3.56 14.43 -29.77
C ALA A 214 4.16 14.74 -28.38
N PRO A 215 5.22 14.03 -27.94
CA PRO A 215 5.87 14.23 -26.65
C PRO A 215 6.28 15.68 -26.37
N GLU A 216 6.78 16.40 -27.39
CA GLU A 216 7.20 17.81 -27.27
C GLU A 216 5.99 18.72 -27.01
N THR A 217 4.84 18.37 -27.60
CA THR A 217 3.59 19.11 -27.39
C THR A 217 3.06 18.86 -25.98
N ILE A 218 3.09 17.60 -25.52
CA ILE A 218 2.73 17.23 -24.15
C ILE A 218 3.62 17.99 -23.17
N ALA A 219 4.94 17.96 -23.33
CA ALA A 219 5.91 18.65 -22.47
C ALA A 219 5.65 20.16 -22.39
N ARG A 220 5.36 20.79 -23.53
CA ARG A 220 5.01 22.22 -23.58
C ARG A 220 3.75 22.53 -22.77
N TYR A 221 2.73 21.67 -22.81
CA TYR A 221 1.50 21.88 -22.05
C TYR A 221 1.63 21.48 -20.58
N VAL A 222 2.46 20.49 -20.24
CA VAL A 222 2.88 20.22 -18.85
C VAL A 222 3.45 21.49 -18.23
N GLY A 223 4.41 22.15 -18.89
CA GLY A 223 4.98 23.39 -18.37
C GLY A 223 3.94 24.50 -18.13
N LYS A 224 2.96 24.65 -19.04
CA LYS A 224 1.86 25.63 -18.87
C LYS A 224 0.93 25.27 -17.71
N LEU A 225 0.60 23.99 -17.54
CA LEU A 225 -0.22 23.52 -16.43
C LEU A 225 0.51 23.69 -15.10
N VAL A 226 1.80 23.39 -15.04
CA VAL A 226 2.61 23.60 -13.83
C VAL A 226 2.64 25.08 -13.43
N VAL A 227 2.81 26.00 -14.38
CA VAL A 227 2.73 27.45 -14.09
C VAL A 227 1.39 27.80 -13.47
N ALA A 228 0.28 27.38 -14.07
CA ALA A 228 -1.06 27.66 -13.57
C ALA A 228 -1.30 27.04 -12.18
N LEU A 229 -0.86 25.80 -11.97
CA LEU A 229 -0.97 25.11 -10.68
C LEU A 229 -0.16 25.82 -9.59
N CYS A 230 1.07 26.23 -9.90
CA CYS A 230 1.92 26.96 -8.95
C CYS A 230 1.29 28.29 -8.53
N SER A 231 0.60 29.00 -9.44
CA SER A 231 -0.15 30.21 -9.09
C SER A 231 -1.30 29.92 -8.12
N GLU A 232 -2.04 28.83 -8.30
CA GLU A 232 -3.12 28.46 -7.38
C GLU A 232 -2.60 28.00 -6.01
N LEU A 233 -1.51 27.24 -5.99
CA LEU A 233 -0.79 26.88 -4.77
C LEU A 233 -0.26 28.12 -4.03
N GLU A 234 0.19 29.12 -4.78
CA GLU A 234 0.70 30.37 -4.23
C GLU A 234 -0.35 31.17 -3.50
N LEU A 235 -1.55 31.31 -4.07
CA LEU A 235 -2.66 32.00 -3.45
C LEU A 235 -3.05 31.39 -2.09
N ARG A 236 -2.75 30.10 -1.88
CA ARG A 236 -3.08 29.36 -0.66
C ARG A 236 -1.89 29.16 0.28
N GLY A 237 -0.70 29.63 -0.07
CA GLY A 237 0.52 29.44 0.73
C GLY A 237 0.99 27.97 0.82
N LEU A 238 0.70 27.19 -0.21
CA LEU A 238 0.95 25.74 -0.24
C LEU A 238 2.10 25.38 -1.21
N GLY A 239 2.71 24.23 -0.96
CA GLY A 239 3.61 23.53 -1.86
C GLY A 239 3.10 22.12 -2.11
N ALA A 240 3.33 21.61 -3.33
CA ALA A 240 2.93 20.25 -3.67
C ALA A 240 3.89 19.24 -3.05
N ARG A 241 3.35 18.12 -2.56
CA ARG A 241 4.09 16.91 -2.15
C ARG A 241 3.85 15.76 -3.12
N ARG A 242 2.73 15.81 -3.85
CA ARG A 242 2.36 14.85 -4.88
C ARG A 242 1.56 15.53 -5.97
N LEU A 243 1.94 15.28 -7.22
CA LEU A 243 1.21 15.72 -8.40
C LEU A 243 0.74 14.54 -9.23
N ASP A 244 -0.47 14.66 -9.77
CA ASP A 244 -1.03 13.73 -10.73
C ASP A 244 -1.37 14.46 -12.02
N LEU A 245 -0.76 14.03 -13.13
CA LEU A 245 -1.13 14.44 -14.47
C LEU A 245 -2.04 13.37 -15.06
N LEU A 246 -3.29 13.72 -15.31
CA LEU A 246 -4.29 12.89 -15.98
C LEU A 246 -4.45 13.36 -17.43
N CYS A 247 -4.26 12.44 -18.36
CA CYS A 247 -4.41 12.65 -19.79
C CYS A 247 -5.64 11.88 -20.27
N HIS A 248 -6.74 12.60 -20.50
CA HIS A 248 -7.96 12.03 -21.06
C HIS A 248 -7.81 11.88 -22.57
N ARG A 249 -8.00 10.65 -23.05
CA ARG A 249 -7.93 10.30 -24.46
C ARG A 249 -9.32 10.34 -25.10
N VAL A 250 -9.34 10.44 -26.43
CA VAL A 250 -10.56 10.46 -27.25
C VAL A 250 -11.42 9.20 -27.08
N ASP A 251 -10.82 8.07 -26.68
CA ASP A 251 -11.50 6.79 -26.44
C ASP A 251 -12.04 6.63 -25.00
N ASN A 252 -12.13 7.73 -24.24
CA ASN A 252 -12.54 7.78 -22.83
C ASN A 252 -11.61 7.03 -21.86
N THR A 253 -10.41 6.64 -22.30
CA THR A 253 -9.37 6.13 -21.39
C THR A 253 -8.58 7.28 -20.75
N ILE A 254 -8.00 7.02 -19.59
CA ILE A 254 -7.20 8.00 -18.86
C ILE A 254 -5.81 7.42 -18.65
N GLU A 255 -4.81 8.07 -19.21
CA GLU A 255 -3.41 7.80 -18.87
C GLU A 255 -3.03 8.70 -17.70
N ALA A 256 -2.37 8.14 -16.68
CA ALA A 256 -2.02 8.89 -15.49
C ALA A 256 -0.54 8.82 -15.15
N VAL A 257 0.04 9.97 -14.84
CA VAL A 257 1.42 10.11 -14.36
C VAL A 257 1.42 10.72 -12.98
N ARG A 258 1.97 9.99 -12.02
CA ARG A 258 2.14 10.44 -10.63
C ARG A 258 3.61 10.76 -10.36
N VAL A 259 3.85 11.92 -9.74
CA VAL A 259 5.17 12.29 -9.18
C VAL A 259 5.04 12.69 -7.72
N GLY A 260 6.02 12.29 -6.91
CA GLY A 260 6.12 12.64 -5.50
C GLY A 260 7.35 13.49 -5.21
N MET A 261 7.25 14.32 -4.18
CA MET A 261 8.34 15.17 -3.71
C MET A 261 8.62 14.82 -2.25
N ALA A 262 9.87 15.01 -1.81
CA ALA A 262 10.36 14.70 -0.46
C ALA A 262 10.19 15.87 0.52
N THR A 263 10.04 17.09 0.02
CA THR A 263 9.56 18.30 0.71
C THR A 263 8.41 18.97 -0.07
N PRO A 264 7.65 19.93 0.51
CA PRO A 264 6.70 20.73 -0.27
C PRO A 264 7.45 21.57 -1.30
N VAL A 265 7.04 21.49 -2.57
CA VAL A 265 7.71 22.17 -3.70
C VAL A 265 6.70 23.02 -4.48
N ARG A 266 7.11 24.23 -4.83
CA ARG A 266 6.38 25.15 -5.73
C ARG A 266 7.33 25.79 -6.77
N ASP A 267 8.34 25.03 -7.21
CA ASP A 267 9.28 25.45 -8.26
C ASP A 267 8.84 24.91 -9.63
N ILE A 268 8.58 25.83 -10.57
CA ILE A 268 8.03 25.50 -11.89
C ILE A 268 8.99 24.60 -12.69
N LYS A 269 10.30 24.86 -12.64
CA LYS A 269 11.28 24.12 -13.45
C LYS A 269 11.42 22.68 -12.95
N ARG A 270 11.52 22.50 -11.64
CA ARG A 270 11.61 21.19 -10.98
C ARG A 270 10.37 20.34 -11.23
N LEU A 271 9.18 20.88 -10.99
CA LEU A 271 7.93 20.16 -11.20
C LEU A 271 7.71 19.80 -12.67
N THR A 272 8.03 20.71 -13.59
CA THR A 272 7.96 20.43 -15.03
C THR A 272 8.91 19.31 -15.43
N ARG A 273 10.16 19.34 -14.94
CA ARG A 273 11.16 18.31 -15.24
C ARG A 273 10.69 16.93 -14.78
N LEU A 274 10.24 16.80 -13.52
CA LEU A 274 9.78 15.52 -12.96
C LEU A 274 8.62 14.90 -13.75
N LEU A 275 7.67 15.72 -14.21
CA LEU A 275 6.56 15.26 -15.05
C LEU A 275 7.03 14.90 -16.47
N CYS A 276 7.91 15.71 -17.06
CA CYS A 276 8.48 15.46 -18.39
C CYS A 276 9.30 14.17 -18.44
N ASP A 277 10.05 13.86 -17.38
CA ASP A 277 10.83 12.61 -17.24
C ASP A 277 9.94 11.35 -17.32
N LYS A 278 8.61 11.50 -17.16
CA LYS A 278 7.62 10.42 -17.25
C LYS A 278 6.73 10.48 -18.50
N ILE A 279 6.92 11.43 -19.43
CA ILE A 279 6.08 11.53 -20.64
C ILE A 279 6.15 10.26 -21.49
N GLU A 280 7.30 9.58 -21.54
CA GLU A 280 7.46 8.32 -22.29
C GLU A 280 6.54 7.19 -21.79
N THR A 281 6.03 7.30 -20.56
CA THR A 281 5.07 6.34 -20.01
C THR A 281 3.62 6.61 -20.44
N ILE A 282 3.36 7.78 -21.03
CA ILE A 282 2.02 8.15 -21.51
C ILE A 282 1.84 7.54 -22.90
N ALA A 283 0.84 6.67 -23.04
CA ALA A 283 0.41 6.17 -24.35
C ALA A 283 -0.73 7.05 -24.90
N PRO A 284 -0.46 8.05 -25.76
CA PRO A 284 -1.49 9.00 -26.20
C PRO A 284 -2.58 8.36 -27.08
N GLY A 285 -2.33 7.19 -27.68
CA GLY A 285 -3.30 6.47 -28.52
C GLY A 285 -3.85 7.33 -29.65
N PHE A 286 -5.17 7.51 -29.68
CA PHE A 286 -5.90 8.36 -30.63
C PHE A 286 -5.76 9.87 -30.37
N GLY A 287 -4.98 10.25 -29.36
CA GLY A 287 -4.72 11.61 -28.96
C GLY A 287 -5.39 11.97 -27.64
N ILE A 288 -4.79 12.94 -26.96
CA ILE A 288 -5.22 13.49 -25.68
C ILE A 288 -6.07 14.73 -25.96
N GLU A 289 -7.30 14.72 -25.48
CA GLU A 289 -8.24 15.85 -25.62
C GLU A 289 -8.24 16.78 -24.41
N ILE A 290 -7.91 16.26 -23.22
CA ILE A 290 -7.84 17.04 -21.98
C ILE A 290 -6.63 16.59 -21.17
N MET A 291 -5.81 17.55 -20.76
CA MET A 291 -4.82 17.35 -19.69
C MET A 291 -5.30 18.01 -18.41
N CYS A 292 -5.20 17.29 -17.31
CA CYS A 292 -5.56 17.75 -15.98
C CYS A 292 -4.38 17.53 -15.04
N LEU A 293 -3.92 18.58 -14.36
CA LEU A 293 -2.84 18.50 -13.37
C LEU A 293 -3.41 18.81 -11.99
N ARG A 294 -3.21 17.87 -11.07
CA ARG A 294 -3.75 17.89 -9.70
C ARG A 294 -2.63 17.90 -8.68
N ALA A 295 -2.77 18.72 -7.63
CA ALA A 295 -1.92 18.63 -6.45
C ALA A 295 -2.62 17.78 -5.37
N THR A 296 -2.42 16.47 -5.45
CA THR A 296 -3.14 15.46 -4.65
C THR A 296 -2.72 15.44 -3.19
N ILE A 297 -1.48 15.82 -2.91
CA ILE A 297 -1.02 16.07 -1.54
C ILE A 297 -0.31 17.41 -1.55
N VAL A 298 -0.74 18.31 -0.67
CA VAL A 298 -0.19 19.65 -0.49
C VAL A 298 0.12 19.87 0.98
N GLU A 299 1.16 20.62 1.25
CA GLU A 299 1.57 21.03 2.59
C GLU A 299 1.86 22.53 2.59
N PRO A 300 1.74 23.24 3.73
CA PRO A 300 2.18 24.62 3.84
C PRO A 300 3.62 24.79 3.36
N LEU A 301 3.87 25.81 2.54
CA LEU A 301 5.20 26.16 2.08
C LEU A 301 5.58 27.49 2.69
N ASP A 302 6.39 27.44 3.76
CA ASP A 302 6.94 28.63 4.36
C ASP A 302 7.83 29.37 3.35
N GLN A 303 7.50 30.62 3.07
CA GLN A 303 8.26 31.49 2.15
C GLN A 303 9.63 31.93 2.74
N HIS A 304 10.08 31.33 3.85
CA HIS A 304 11.20 31.79 4.67
C HIS A 304 12.57 31.17 4.31
N ARG A 305 12.87 30.94 3.03
CA ARG A 305 14.23 30.56 2.59
C ARG A 305 14.82 31.53 1.55
N SER A 306 14.63 32.83 1.76
CA SER A 306 15.44 33.86 1.07
C SER A 306 15.98 34.95 2.00
N VAL A 307 16.07 34.68 3.31
CA VAL A 307 16.83 35.52 4.24
C VAL A 307 17.64 34.64 5.18
N SER A 308 18.48 33.75 4.62
CA SER A 308 19.58 33.21 5.41
C SER A 308 20.74 34.21 5.37
N SER A 309 21.12 34.61 6.56
CA SER A 309 22.32 35.35 6.95
C SER A 309 23.51 35.13 6.01
N LEU A 310 24.15 36.23 5.60
CA LEU A 310 25.38 36.30 4.79
C LEU A 310 26.63 35.63 5.45
N LEU A 311 26.46 34.77 6.46
CA LEU A 311 27.52 34.30 7.36
C LEU A 311 27.57 32.77 7.57
N GLU A 312 26.67 31.98 6.98
CA GLU A 312 26.72 30.52 7.07
C GLU A 312 26.79 29.89 5.67
N ASP A 313 27.75 28.97 5.47
CA ASP A 313 27.84 28.15 4.26
C ASP A 313 26.53 27.40 4.07
N THR A 314 25.82 27.71 2.98
CA THR A 314 24.53 27.09 2.70
C THR A 314 24.77 25.63 2.35
N GLU A 315 24.30 24.71 3.21
CA GLU A 315 24.32 23.28 2.90
C GLU A 315 23.65 23.03 1.54
N PRO A 316 24.25 22.20 0.66
CA PRO A 316 23.69 21.93 -0.65
C PRO A 316 22.33 21.23 -0.51
N ASP A 317 21.29 21.80 -1.14
CA ASP A 317 19.96 21.22 -1.16
C ASP A 317 19.92 19.96 -2.05
N ILE A 318 19.95 18.79 -1.41
CA ILE A 318 19.88 17.48 -2.07
C ILE A 318 18.44 17.04 -2.37
N SER A 319 17.43 17.85 -2.07
CA SER A 319 16.03 17.43 -2.21
C SER A 319 15.64 17.10 -3.65
N ASP A 320 16.18 17.83 -4.63
CA ASP A 320 15.91 17.58 -6.06
C ASP A 320 16.46 16.23 -6.53
N LEU A 321 17.63 15.83 -6.01
CA LEU A 321 18.20 14.51 -6.26
C LEU A 321 17.33 13.42 -5.64
N ILE A 322 16.90 13.61 -4.39
CA ILE A 322 16.04 12.64 -3.69
C ILE A 322 14.72 12.47 -4.43
N ASP A 323 14.07 13.55 -4.87
CA ASP A 323 12.83 13.46 -5.65
C ASP A 323 13.04 12.67 -6.94
N THR A 324 14.12 12.97 -7.66
CA THR A 324 14.43 12.29 -8.92
C THR A 324 14.63 10.79 -8.70
N LEU A 325 15.37 10.42 -7.66
CA LEU A 325 15.61 9.02 -7.33
C LEU A 325 14.33 8.34 -6.82
N VAL A 326 13.56 8.96 -5.92
CA VAL A 326 12.29 8.42 -5.40
C VAL A 326 11.30 8.13 -6.53
N ASN A 327 11.16 9.04 -7.50
CA ASN A 327 10.26 8.86 -8.65
C ASN A 327 10.70 7.77 -9.63
N ARG A 328 11.96 7.31 -9.54
CA ARG A 328 12.55 6.29 -10.40
C ARG A 328 12.64 4.91 -9.74
N VAL A 329 13.08 4.84 -8.48
CA VAL A 329 13.29 3.58 -7.74
C VAL A 329 12.20 3.29 -6.69
N GLY A 330 11.28 4.23 -6.49
CA GLY A 330 10.19 4.13 -5.52
C GLY A 330 10.54 4.70 -4.14
N ASP A 331 9.50 5.16 -3.44
CA ASP A 331 9.59 5.83 -2.12
C ASP A 331 10.21 4.94 -1.03
N ARG A 332 10.06 3.61 -1.13
CA ARG A 332 10.57 2.67 -0.12
C ARG A 332 12.06 2.36 -0.28
N ALA A 333 12.65 2.65 -1.44
CA ALA A 333 14.03 2.31 -1.74
C ALA A 333 15.02 3.31 -1.13
N ILE A 334 14.58 4.53 -0.83
CA ILE A 334 15.44 5.61 -0.35
C ILE A 334 14.97 6.04 1.04
N TYR A 335 15.81 5.79 2.03
CA TYR A 335 15.49 6.05 3.42
C TYR A 335 16.77 6.34 4.20
N ARG A 336 16.60 6.96 5.36
CA ARG A 336 17.63 7.10 6.39
C ARG A 336 17.29 6.19 7.57
N PHE A 337 18.29 5.80 8.33
CA PHE A 337 18.07 5.17 9.64
C PHE A 337 18.12 6.21 10.74
N SER A 338 17.13 6.14 11.64
CA SER A 338 17.08 6.95 12.86
C SER A 338 17.17 6.03 14.07
N PRO A 339 17.88 6.45 15.13
CA PRO A 339 17.82 5.72 16.40
C PRO A 339 16.42 5.82 17.00
N VAL A 340 16.00 4.74 17.64
CA VAL A 340 14.77 4.65 18.44
C VAL A 340 15.18 4.24 19.85
N ALA A 341 14.59 4.87 20.86
CA ALA A 341 14.82 4.55 22.27
C ALA A 341 14.23 3.18 22.61
N SER A 342 14.97 2.13 22.27
CA SER A 342 14.66 0.73 22.56
C SER A 342 15.96 -0.02 22.82
N ASP A 343 15.98 -0.81 23.89
CA ASP A 343 17.11 -1.69 24.20
C ASP A 343 17.11 -2.95 23.34
N VAL A 344 15.95 -3.30 22.74
CA VAL A 344 15.81 -4.44 21.84
C VAL A 344 16.45 -4.09 20.49
N PRO A 345 17.52 -4.79 20.05
CA PRO A 345 18.33 -4.38 18.91
C PRO A 345 17.55 -4.29 17.59
N GLU A 346 16.56 -5.16 17.39
CA GLU A 346 15.70 -5.17 16.21
C GLU A 346 14.76 -3.95 16.15
N ARG A 347 14.56 -3.26 17.29
CA ARG A 347 13.66 -2.12 17.46
C ARG A 347 14.39 -0.82 17.76
N SER A 348 15.70 -0.86 18.00
CA SER A 348 16.52 0.33 18.29
C SER A 348 16.80 1.19 17.06
N VAL A 349 16.34 0.76 15.87
CA VAL A 349 16.54 1.45 14.59
C VAL A 349 15.25 1.48 13.80
N ALA A 350 14.86 2.67 13.33
CA ALA A 350 13.75 2.84 12.40
C ALA A 350 14.22 3.39 11.06
N ARG A 351 13.57 2.94 9.99
CA ARG A 351 13.66 3.61 8.69
C ARG A 351 12.79 4.86 8.71
N ILE A 352 13.37 6.00 8.37
CA ILE A 352 12.70 7.28 8.21
C ILE A 352 12.88 7.78 6.77
N ALA A 353 12.02 8.70 6.34
CA ALA A 353 12.18 9.32 5.02
C ALA A 353 13.55 10.00 4.89
N ALA A 354 14.10 10.04 3.68
CA ALA A 354 15.46 10.54 3.43
C ALA A 354 15.68 11.99 3.91
N LEU A 355 14.64 12.83 3.81
CA LEU A 355 14.64 14.22 4.26
C LEU A 355 13.80 14.44 5.53
N ALA A 356 13.43 13.38 6.26
CA ALA A 356 12.77 13.57 7.54
C ALA A 356 13.68 14.39 8.47
N PRO A 357 13.14 15.32 9.27
CA PRO A 357 13.94 16.12 10.19
C PRO A 357 14.72 15.23 11.16
N GLU A 358 15.87 15.72 11.63
CA GLU A 358 16.63 15.01 12.65
C GLU A 358 15.82 14.92 13.93
N ILE A 359 15.58 13.69 14.36
CA ILE A 359 15.03 13.41 15.67
C ILE A 359 16.25 13.38 16.60
N GLY A 360 16.33 14.31 17.55
CA GLY A 360 17.51 14.58 18.40
C GLY A 360 17.94 13.46 19.37
N GLY A 361 17.87 12.20 18.97
CA GLY A 361 18.40 11.05 19.69
C GLY A 361 19.78 10.67 19.15
N GLY A 362 20.76 10.52 20.04
CA GLY A 362 22.06 9.96 19.69
C GLY A 362 22.01 8.44 19.59
N TRP A 363 22.93 7.86 18.82
CA TRP A 363 23.18 6.43 18.86
C TRP A 363 23.81 6.06 20.22
N PRO A 364 23.38 4.97 20.88
CA PRO A 364 24.01 4.52 22.12
C PRO A 364 25.52 4.33 21.92
N SER A 365 26.34 5.09 22.65
CA SER A 365 27.80 5.04 22.52
C SER A 365 28.47 4.02 23.45
N HIS A 366 27.74 3.54 24.46
CA HIS A 366 28.28 2.71 25.54
C HIS A 366 28.32 1.21 25.20
N TRP A 367 27.54 0.77 24.19
CA TRP A 367 27.62 -0.59 23.62
C TRP A 367 27.55 -0.52 22.09
N PRO A 368 28.67 -0.71 21.37
CA PRO A 368 28.67 -0.65 19.92
C PRO A 368 27.81 -1.80 19.37
N ARG A 369 26.86 -1.45 18.51
CA ARG A 369 26.05 -2.41 17.75
C ARG A 369 26.82 -2.92 16.52
N PRO A 370 26.59 -4.15 16.06
CA PRO A 370 27.26 -4.68 14.87
C PRO A 370 26.86 -3.93 13.61
N THR A 371 27.81 -3.74 12.68
CA THR A 371 27.56 -3.12 11.38
C THR A 371 26.56 -3.92 10.55
N ARG A 372 26.56 -5.26 10.70
CA ARG A 372 25.59 -6.15 10.07
C ARG A 372 24.79 -6.90 11.13
N LEU A 373 23.52 -6.50 11.28
CA LEU A 373 22.54 -7.20 12.08
C LEU A 373 21.74 -8.18 11.20
N LEU A 374 21.59 -9.42 11.63
CA LEU A 374 20.76 -10.41 10.96
C LEU A 374 19.29 -10.12 11.26
N LEU A 375 18.44 -10.08 10.23
CA LEU A 375 17.00 -9.84 10.39
C LEU A 375 16.33 -10.89 11.29
N ARG A 376 16.85 -12.12 11.28
CA ARG A 376 16.46 -13.20 12.18
C ARG A 376 17.71 -13.77 12.81
N PRO A 377 17.84 -13.77 14.14
CA PRO A 377 18.95 -14.43 14.80
C PRO A 377 19.06 -15.90 14.39
N GLU A 378 20.27 -16.34 14.05
CA GLU A 378 20.53 -17.72 13.64
C GLU A 378 20.91 -18.55 14.86
N PRO A 379 20.32 -19.75 15.07
CA PRO A 379 20.70 -20.61 16.18
C PRO A 379 22.15 -21.07 16.04
N ILE A 380 22.88 -21.10 17.15
CA ILE A 380 24.26 -21.58 17.23
C ILE A 380 24.42 -22.62 18.32
N GLU A 381 25.34 -23.55 18.12
CA GLU A 381 25.79 -24.44 19.19
C GLU A 381 26.93 -23.77 19.95
N THR A 382 26.92 -23.86 21.27
CA THR A 382 27.93 -23.19 22.10
C THR A 382 28.43 -24.12 23.21
N ILE A 383 29.66 -23.89 23.65
CA ILE A 383 30.18 -24.43 24.90
C ILE A 383 30.37 -23.22 25.82
N ALA A 384 29.47 -23.02 26.78
CA ALA A 384 29.50 -21.91 27.73
C ALA A 384 29.25 -22.42 29.16
N LEU A 385 29.87 -21.78 30.15
CA LEU A 385 29.58 -22.00 31.57
C LEU A 385 28.47 -21.03 31.99
N LEU A 386 27.30 -21.55 32.35
CA LEU A 386 26.19 -20.71 32.85
C LEU A 386 26.48 -20.17 34.27
N PRO A 387 25.90 -19.03 34.68
CA PRO A 387 24.98 -18.17 33.94
C PRO A 387 25.67 -17.02 33.18
N ASP A 388 26.71 -16.34 33.68
CA ASP A 388 27.17 -15.10 33.04
C ASP A 388 28.47 -15.22 32.23
N ASN A 389 28.95 -16.44 31.96
CA ASN A 389 30.19 -16.59 31.18
C ASN A 389 29.94 -16.58 29.67
N PRO A 390 30.81 -15.91 28.90
CA PRO A 390 30.78 -16.00 27.45
C PRO A 390 31.10 -17.42 26.97
N PRO A 391 30.68 -17.78 25.73
CA PRO A 391 31.01 -19.07 25.15
C PRO A 391 32.51 -19.20 24.87
N VAL A 392 33.06 -20.41 25.11
CA VAL A 392 34.45 -20.79 24.82
C VAL A 392 34.62 -21.18 23.34
N SER A 393 33.58 -21.77 22.75
CA SER A 393 33.51 -22.03 21.31
C SER A 393 32.07 -21.93 20.84
N ILE A 394 31.91 -21.48 19.59
CA ILE A 394 30.62 -21.46 18.90
C ILE A 394 30.71 -22.28 17.61
N THR A 395 29.62 -22.93 17.20
CA THR A 395 29.48 -23.53 15.87
C THR A 395 28.38 -22.78 15.13
N TRP A 396 28.75 -22.12 14.04
CA TRP A 396 27.83 -21.37 13.19
C TRP A 396 27.95 -21.87 11.76
N ARG A 397 26.82 -22.27 11.16
CA ARG A 397 26.75 -22.85 9.80
C ARG A 397 27.74 -24.00 9.56
N GLY A 398 27.91 -24.85 10.58
CA GLY A 398 28.81 -26.02 10.53
C GLY A 398 30.30 -25.71 10.76
N ILE A 399 30.68 -24.43 10.91
CA ILE A 399 32.06 -24.03 11.17
C ILE A 399 32.21 -23.76 12.67
N ARG A 400 33.09 -24.54 13.31
CA ARG A 400 33.43 -24.36 14.72
C ARG A 400 34.52 -23.29 14.87
N ARG A 401 34.28 -22.32 15.76
CA ARG A 401 35.15 -21.18 16.04
C ARG A 401 35.50 -21.16 17.52
N ARG A 402 36.78 -20.98 17.84
CA ARG A 402 37.24 -20.84 19.22
C ARG A 402 37.21 -19.36 19.62
N VAL A 403 36.58 -19.05 20.74
CA VAL A 403 36.51 -17.69 21.26
C VAL A 403 37.81 -17.36 21.98
N LYS A 404 38.47 -16.28 21.56
CA LYS A 404 39.73 -15.79 22.14
C LYS A 404 39.50 -14.64 23.12
N ARG A 405 38.54 -13.76 22.83
CA ARG A 405 38.14 -12.64 23.69
C ARG A 405 36.63 -12.53 23.70
N ALA A 406 36.08 -12.06 24.81
CA ALA A 406 34.66 -11.82 24.92
C ALA A 406 34.36 -10.69 25.91
N ASP A 407 33.35 -9.89 25.61
CA ASP A 407 32.80 -8.84 26.46
C ASP A 407 31.30 -9.08 26.67
N GLY A 408 30.80 -8.86 27.89
CA GLY A 408 29.39 -9.06 28.27
C GLY A 408 29.24 -9.67 29.67
N PRO A 409 28.00 -10.02 30.09
CA PRO A 409 26.76 -9.87 29.33
C PRO A 409 26.23 -8.43 29.32
N GLU A 410 25.79 -7.95 28.16
CA GLU A 410 24.82 -6.86 28.06
C GLU A 410 23.41 -7.47 28.20
N ARG A 411 22.75 -7.21 29.33
CA ARG A 411 21.41 -7.73 29.61
C ARG A 411 20.34 -6.82 29.01
N VAL A 412 19.59 -7.34 28.05
CA VAL A 412 18.46 -6.67 27.40
C VAL A 412 17.17 -7.29 27.88
N PHE A 413 16.26 -6.47 28.41
CA PHE A 413 14.92 -6.90 28.82
C PHE A 413 13.93 -6.74 27.67
N GLY A 414 12.94 -7.62 27.64
CA GLY A 414 11.80 -7.51 26.75
C GLY A 414 11.00 -6.24 27.04
N GLU A 415 10.42 -5.67 25.98
CA GLU A 415 9.54 -4.51 26.11
C GLU A 415 8.14 -4.97 26.53
N TRP A 416 7.92 -5.08 27.84
CA TRP A 416 6.68 -5.61 28.45
C TRP A 416 5.38 -4.98 27.93
N TRP A 417 5.42 -3.74 27.43
CA TRP A 417 4.27 -3.03 26.86
C TRP A 417 3.91 -3.47 25.43
N LYS A 418 4.68 -4.35 24.79
CA LYS A 418 4.44 -4.80 23.41
C LYS A 418 3.66 -6.10 23.31
N ALA A 419 3.93 -7.06 24.18
CA ALA A 419 3.27 -8.35 24.22
C ALA A 419 3.55 -9.07 25.55
N ASP A 420 2.63 -9.91 26.00
CA ASP A 420 2.79 -10.67 27.26
C ASP A 420 4.03 -11.56 27.27
N ILE A 421 4.48 -12.04 26.09
CA ILE A 421 5.70 -12.85 25.97
C ILE A 421 6.99 -12.06 26.26
N GLU A 422 6.96 -10.73 26.16
CA GLU A 422 8.10 -9.85 26.44
C GLU A 422 8.22 -9.53 27.95
N LEU A 423 7.20 -9.88 28.75
CA LEU A 423 7.07 -9.45 30.13
C LEU A 423 8.16 -10.03 31.05
N SER A 424 8.61 -11.26 30.77
CA SER A 424 9.72 -11.92 31.44
C SER A 424 10.94 -12.11 30.53
N ALA A 425 10.87 -11.74 29.26
CA ALA A 425 11.92 -12.06 28.29
C ALA A 425 13.23 -11.35 28.64
N VAL A 426 14.32 -12.11 28.69
CA VAL A 426 15.68 -11.59 28.89
C VAL A 426 16.58 -12.08 27.78
N ARG A 427 17.51 -11.24 27.32
CA ARG A 427 18.57 -11.62 26.39
C ARG A 427 19.90 -11.13 26.91
N ASP A 428 20.80 -12.07 27.18
CA ASP A 428 22.18 -11.74 27.58
C ASP A 428 23.08 -11.78 26.34
N TYR A 429 23.50 -10.60 25.89
CA TYR A 429 24.35 -10.41 24.71
C TYR A 429 25.83 -10.42 25.08
N PHE A 430 26.61 -11.07 24.23
CA PHE A 430 28.06 -11.14 24.31
C PHE A 430 28.68 -10.74 22.97
N ARG A 431 29.72 -9.90 23.03
CA ARG A 431 30.61 -9.65 21.89
C ARG A 431 31.78 -10.60 22.00
N ILE A 432 31.97 -11.45 21.01
CA ILE A 432 33.06 -12.44 21.00
C ILE A 432 34.00 -12.18 19.82
N GLU A 433 35.29 -12.41 20.02
CA GLU A 433 36.34 -12.38 18.98
C GLU A 433 36.91 -13.79 18.86
N ASP A 434 36.94 -14.34 17.65
CA ASP A 434 37.52 -15.66 17.41
C ASP A 434 39.05 -15.62 17.25
N ASP A 435 39.66 -16.77 16.99
CA ASP A 435 41.11 -16.92 16.79
C ASP A 435 41.62 -16.29 15.49
N THR A 436 40.74 -16.10 14.51
CA THR A 436 41.02 -15.40 13.25
C THR A 436 40.88 -13.88 13.36
N GLY A 437 40.32 -13.39 14.47
CA GLY A 437 40.08 -11.98 14.74
C GLY A 437 38.70 -11.48 14.28
N GLU A 438 37.84 -12.37 13.77
CA GLU A 438 36.47 -12.03 13.42
C GLU A 438 35.62 -11.84 14.68
N ARG A 439 34.74 -10.83 14.65
CA ARG A 439 33.94 -10.43 15.81
C ARG A 439 32.46 -10.68 15.58
N TYR A 440 31.85 -11.35 16.55
CA TYR A 440 30.46 -11.77 16.50
C TYR A 440 29.67 -11.20 17.67
N TRP A 441 28.39 -10.96 17.41
CA TRP A 441 27.43 -10.59 18.42
C TRP A 441 26.45 -11.74 18.61
N VAL A 442 26.54 -12.39 19.76
CA VAL A 442 25.76 -13.57 20.12
C VAL A 442 24.96 -13.28 21.37
N PHE A 443 23.81 -13.93 21.54
CA PHE A 443 23.05 -13.83 22.78
C PHE A 443 22.49 -15.17 23.22
N ARG A 444 22.24 -15.26 24.53
CA ARG A 444 21.41 -16.29 25.11
C ARG A 444 20.00 -15.75 25.32
N ALA A 445 18.99 -16.51 24.91
CA ALA A 445 17.59 -16.22 25.23
C ALA A 445 17.27 -16.68 26.66
N GLY A 446 17.32 -15.78 27.63
CA GLY A 446 17.12 -16.02 29.07
C GLY A 446 18.34 -15.63 29.89
N ASP A 447 18.13 -15.40 31.18
CA ASP A 447 19.15 -14.97 32.15
C ASP A 447 20.11 -16.09 32.59
N GLY A 448 19.82 -17.34 32.22
CA GLY A 448 20.63 -18.51 32.57
C GLY A 448 20.31 -19.12 33.94
N GLU A 449 19.34 -18.56 34.68
CA GLU A 449 18.93 -19.01 36.00
C GLU A 449 17.45 -19.38 36.05
N ASN A 450 16.59 -18.50 35.52
CA ASN A 450 15.14 -18.67 35.52
C ASN A 450 14.64 -19.09 34.14
N ALA A 451 14.03 -20.28 34.07
CA ALA A 451 13.44 -20.84 32.85
C ALA A 451 12.29 -20.00 32.28
N GLU A 452 11.64 -19.16 33.10
CA GLU A 452 10.58 -18.25 32.65
C GLU A 452 11.12 -17.07 31.81
N THR A 453 12.43 -16.80 31.88
CA THR A 453 13.03 -15.66 31.16
C THR A 453 13.44 -15.98 29.72
N GLY A 454 13.51 -17.26 29.36
CA GLY A 454 13.79 -17.69 28.00
C GLY A 454 14.25 -19.14 27.89
N SER A 455 14.44 -19.60 26.64
CA SER A 455 14.78 -20.99 26.31
C SER A 455 16.21 -21.44 26.64
N HIS A 456 17.06 -20.53 27.11
CA HIS A 456 18.52 -20.63 27.28
C HIS A 456 19.30 -21.04 26.02
N LYS A 457 18.67 -21.04 24.85
CA LYS A 457 19.32 -21.27 23.55
C LYS A 457 20.18 -20.07 23.16
N TRP A 458 21.22 -20.36 22.40
CA TRP A 458 22.15 -19.36 21.89
C TRP A 458 21.88 -19.05 20.43
N PHE A 459 22.04 -17.77 20.09
CA PHE A 459 21.83 -17.27 18.75
C PHE A 459 22.95 -16.30 18.38
N LEU A 460 23.33 -16.31 17.10
CA LEU A 460 24.15 -15.26 16.50
C LEU A 460 23.21 -14.24 15.89
N HIS A 461 23.38 -12.98 16.28
CA HIS A 461 22.52 -11.88 15.87
C HIS A 461 23.25 -10.90 14.95
N GLY A 462 24.57 -10.75 15.05
CA GLY A 462 25.29 -9.86 14.15
C GLY A 462 26.78 -10.13 14.04
N VAL A 463 27.41 -9.44 13.10
CA VAL A 463 28.84 -9.50 12.80
C VAL A 463 29.39 -8.08 12.82
N PHE A 464 30.48 -7.87 13.55
CA PHE A 464 31.24 -6.62 13.50
C PHE A 464 32.24 -6.74 12.34
N GLY A 465 32.22 -5.77 11.43
CA GLY A 465 33.05 -5.75 10.22
C GLY A 465 34.52 -5.41 10.46
#